data_AF-A0A2W1A464-F1
#
_entry.id   AF-A0A2W1A464-F1
#
_cell.length_a   1.000
_cell.length_b   1.000
_cell.length_c   1.000
_cell.angle_alpha   90.00
_cell.angle_beta   90.00
_cell.angle_gamma   90.00
#
_symmetry.space_group_name_H-M   'P 1'
#
loop_
_entity.id
_entity.type
_entity.pdbx_description
1 polymer ?
#
loop_
_entity_poly.entity_id
_entity_poly.type
_entity_poly.pdbx_seq_one_letter_code
_entity_poly.pdbx_strand_id
1 'polypeptide(L)'
;MNIKDIPAELNPNEGLEIFTKLINNNVSLEKAILTIIGRWAVKEEIVDNVNYQYWINDEVFNWLFLASRILDASKDLIEIDLSLSFLFNTYILPGGDQTILTRAFPPYKYKAHLNFLYGVLLEESIIIVNDMQGNKEALSGLTKNFKNDSTYLILYGYTYDEFIRLYEYENKLHITQFNSLNDYYNFLYWSWQYRIKNSTPEKIAYDTHTGISYLWNLKDKK
;
A
#
# COMPACT_ATOMS: atom_id res chain seq x y z
N MET A 1 -2.33 -23.63 -20.78
CA MET A 1 -2.94 -22.42 -21.38
C MET A 1 -1.85 -21.38 -21.63
N ASN A 2 -1.80 -20.71 -22.78
CA ASN A 2 -0.80 -19.66 -23.04
C ASN A 2 -1.29 -18.33 -22.47
N ILE A 3 -0.39 -17.53 -21.88
CA ILE A 3 -0.71 -16.22 -21.29
C ILE A 3 -1.27 -15.24 -22.34
N LYS A 4 -0.88 -15.41 -23.61
CA LYS A 4 -1.38 -14.60 -24.73
C LYS A 4 -2.88 -14.79 -25.00
N ASP A 5 -3.46 -15.91 -24.54
CA ASP A 5 -4.86 -16.24 -24.79
C ASP A 5 -5.78 -15.76 -23.65
N ILE A 6 -5.21 -15.17 -22.59
CA ILE A 6 -5.96 -14.66 -21.45
C ILE A 6 -6.63 -13.33 -21.84
N PRO A 7 -7.95 -13.16 -21.62
CA PRO A 7 -8.66 -11.90 -21.85
C PRO A 7 -7.96 -10.69 -21.25
N ALA A 8 -8.14 -9.51 -21.86
CA ALA A 8 -7.55 -8.27 -21.36
C ALA A 8 -8.11 -7.85 -20.00
N GLU A 9 -9.36 -8.19 -19.74
CA GLU A 9 -10.07 -7.91 -18.50
C GLU A 9 -10.71 -9.20 -17.98
N LEU A 10 -10.64 -9.41 -16.67
CA LEU A 10 -11.13 -10.59 -15.97
C LEU A 10 -12.03 -10.13 -14.83
N ASN A 11 -13.23 -10.71 -14.74
CA ASN A 11 -14.01 -10.64 -13.51
C ASN A 11 -13.40 -11.56 -12.43
N PRO A 12 -13.79 -11.43 -11.14
CA PRO A 12 -13.17 -12.19 -10.07
C PRO A 12 -13.18 -13.71 -10.25
N ASN A 13 -14.31 -14.28 -10.66
CA ASN A 13 -14.45 -15.72 -10.84
C ASN A 13 -13.57 -16.22 -11.99
N GLU A 14 -13.59 -15.53 -13.14
CA GLU A 14 -12.71 -15.84 -14.27
C GLU A 14 -11.23 -15.73 -13.89
N GLY A 15 -10.88 -14.70 -13.12
CA GLY A 15 -9.53 -14.46 -12.63
C GLY A 15 -9.02 -15.62 -11.77
N LEU A 16 -9.82 -16.10 -10.82
CA LEU A 16 -9.49 -17.23 -9.96
C LEU A 16 -9.40 -18.55 -10.75
N GLU A 17 -10.35 -18.82 -11.64
CA GLU A 17 -10.30 -20.02 -12.48
C GLU A 17 -9.06 -20.07 -13.37
N ILE A 18 -8.71 -18.94 -13.98
CA ILE A 18 -7.52 -18.84 -14.83
C ILE A 18 -6.25 -18.96 -13.97
N PHE A 19 -6.23 -18.36 -12.79
CA PHE A 19 -5.12 -18.49 -11.85
C PHE A 19 -4.85 -19.96 -11.52
N THR A 20 -5.88 -20.71 -11.11
CA THR A 20 -5.80 -22.15 -10.84
C THR A 20 -5.28 -22.92 -12.06
N LYS A 21 -5.78 -22.62 -13.26
CA LYS A 21 -5.28 -23.24 -14.51
C LYS A 21 -3.81 -22.92 -14.77
N LEU A 22 -3.32 -21.73 -14.44
CA LEU A 22 -1.90 -21.37 -14.61
C LEU A 22 -1.01 -22.16 -13.63
N ILE A 23 -1.41 -22.23 -12.35
CA ILE A 23 -0.67 -22.97 -11.33
C ILE A 23 -0.60 -24.47 -11.68
N ASN A 24 -1.73 -25.08 -12.06
CA ASN A 24 -1.78 -26.50 -12.47
C ASN A 24 -0.94 -26.80 -13.73
N ASN A 25 -0.67 -25.79 -14.56
CA ASN A 25 0.22 -25.90 -15.72
C ASN A 25 1.68 -25.55 -15.39
N ASN A 26 2.06 -25.54 -14.10
CA ASN A 26 3.41 -25.24 -13.60
C ASN A 26 3.93 -23.85 -14.01
N VAL A 27 3.04 -22.87 -14.20
CA VAL A 27 3.46 -21.46 -14.32
C VAL A 27 3.92 -20.98 -12.94
N SER A 28 5.06 -20.28 -12.87
CA SER A 28 5.55 -19.75 -11.60
C SER A 28 4.53 -18.84 -10.94
N LEU A 29 4.44 -18.89 -9.60
CA LEU A 29 3.46 -18.13 -8.82
C LEU A 29 3.48 -16.64 -9.17
N GLU A 30 4.67 -16.02 -9.15
CA GLU A 30 4.86 -14.62 -9.49
C GLU A 30 4.30 -14.26 -10.87
N LYS A 31 4.60 -15.07 -11.87
CA LYS A 31 4.11 -14.82 -13.24
C LYS A 31 2.61 -15.00 -13.31
N ALA A 32 2.06 -16.04 -12.69
CA ALA A 32 0.64 -16.33 -12.69
C ALA A 32 -0.14 -15.20 -12.02
N ILE A 33 0.21 -14.84 -10.79
CA ILE A 33 -0.55 -13.87 -10.00
C ILE A 33 -0.47 -12.46 -10.59
N LEU A 34 0.71 -12.01 -11.02
CA LEU A 34 0.86 -10.68 -11.64
C LEU A 34 0.10 -10.59 -12.98
N THR A 35 0.02 -11.69 -13.73
CA THR A 35 -0.79 -11.77 -14.96
C THR A 35 -2.27 -11.55 -14.66
N ILE A 36 -2.79 -12.15 -13.59
CA ILE A 36 -4.18 -12.03 -13.15
C ILE A 36 -4.47 -10.62 -12.63
N ILE A 37 -3.64 -10.11 -11.72
CA ILE A 37 -3.78 -8.77 -11.13
C ILE A 37 -3.79 -7.70 -12.21
N GLY A 38 -2.91 -7.81 -13.21
CA GLY A 38 -2.85 -6.89 -14.35
C GLY A 38 -4.19 -6.80 -15.11
N ARG A 39 -4.95 -7.89 -15.14
CA ARG A 39 -6.22 -8.03 -15.89
C ARG A 39 -7.48 -7.96 -15.01
N TRP A 40 -7.34 -7.93 -13.69
CA TRP A 40 -8.47 -7.87 -12.77
C TRP A 40 -9.28 -6.58 -12.97
N ALA A 41 -10.53 -6.69 -13.44
CA ALA A 41 -11.29 -5.53 -13.91
C ALA A 41 -11.96 -4.75 -12.77
N VAL A 42 -12.27 -5.44 -11.67
CA VAL A 42 -13.11 -4.91 -10.61
C VAL A 42 -12.25 -4.21 -9.54
N LYS A 43 -12.74 -3.09 -9.03
CA LYS A 43 -12.04 -2.28 -8.02
C LYS A 43 -12.33 -2.69 -6.58
N GLU A 44 -13.48 -3.30 -6.36
CA GLU A 44 -13.92 -3.80 -5.07
C GLU A 44 -14.89 -4.98 -5.23
N GLU A 45 -14.95 -5.87 -4.26
CA GLU A 45 -15.90 -6.98 -4.25
C GLU A 45 -16.31 -7.39 -2.84
N ILE A 46 -17.49 -8.00 -2.71
CA ILE A 46 -17.95 -8.57 -1.45
C ILE A 46 -17.86 -10.08 -1.54
N VAL A 47 -17.09 -10.68 -0.64
CA VAL A 47 -16.88 -12.13 -0.55
C VAL A 47 -17.11 -12.54 0.89
N ASP A 48 -18.04 -13.45 1.15
CA ASP A 48 -18.39 -13.92 2.49
C ASP A 48 -18.68 -12.78 3.50
N ASN A 49 -19.40 -11.75 3.04
CA ASN A 49 -19.70 -10.51 3.77
C ASN A 49 -18.48 -9.64 4.11
N VAL A 50 -17.30 -9.95 3.58
CA VAL A 50 -16.10 -9.11 3.68
C VAL A 50 -16.01 -8.23 2.44
N ASN A 51 -15.91 -6.92 2.64
CA ASN A 51 -15.67 -5.98 1.56
C ASN A 51 -14.16 -5.90 1.26
N TYR A 52 -13.77 -6.32 0.06
CA TYR A 52 -12.42 -6.20 -0.46
C TYR A 52 -12.34 -4.98 -1.37
N GLN A 53 -11.83 -3.87 -0.85
CA GLN A 53 -11.59 -2.66 -1.63
C GLN A 53 -10.12 -2.58 -2.05
N TYR A 54 -9.85 -2.72 -3.35
CA TYR A 54 -8.48 -2.73 -3.88
C TYR A 54 -8.00 -1.35 -4.32
N TRP A 55 -8.93 -0.43 -4.56
CA TRP A 55 -8.66 0.92 -5.03
C TRP A 55 -9.11 1.99 -4.04
N ILE A 56 -8.30 3.04 -3.97
CA ILE A 56 -8.59 4.26 -3.20
C ILE A 56 -8.71 5.42 -4.19
N ASN A 57 -9.86 6.09 -4.16
CA ASN A 57 -10.21 7.26 -4.98
C ASN A 57 -9.88 7.13 -6.48
N ASP A 58 -9.93 5.91 -7.04
CA ASP A 58 -9.52 5.62 -8.43
C ASP A 58 -8.08 6.00 -8.81
N GLU A 59 -7.27 6.42 -7.83
CA GLU A 59 -5.92 6.92 -8.03
C GLU A 59 -4.86 5.98 -7.46
N VAL A 60 -5.23 5.15 -6.49
CA VAL A 60 -4.31 4.32 -5.72
C VAL A 60 -4.77 2.87 -5.83
N PHE A 61 -3.85 1.97 -6.18
CA PHE A 61 -4.14 0.55 -6.32
C PHE A 61 -3.29 -0.29 -5.36
N ASN A 62 -3.92 -0.86 -4.34
CA ASN A 62 -3.30 -1.80 -3.41
C ASN A 62 -3.34 -3.22 -4.00
N TRP A 63 -2.43 -3.48 -4.94
CA TRP A 63 -2.38 -4.78 -5.61
C TRP A 63 -1.99 -5.93 -4.67
N LEU A 64 -1.32 -5.66 -3.53
CA LEU A 64 -0.99 -6.68 -2.54
C LEU A 64 -2.23 -7.22 -1.85
N PHE A 65 -3.20 -6.36 -1.59
CA PHE A 65 -4.47 -6.80 -1.00
C PHE A 65 -5.24 -7.69 -1.97
N LEU A 66 -5.25 -7.36 -3.27
CA LEU A 66 -5.77 -8.25 -4.30
C LEU A 66 -4.96 -9.55 -4.39
N ALA A 67 -3.63 -9.49 -4.33
CA ALA A 67 -2.78 -10.67 -4.33
C ALA A 67 -3.11 -11.60 -3.15
N SER A 68 -3.24 -11.04 -1.95
CA SER A 68 -3.64 -11.76 -0.74
C SER A 68 -4.99 -12.45 -0.93
N ARG A 69 -5.98 -11.75 -1.50
CA ARG A 69 -7.31 -12.31 -1.79
C ARG A 69 -7.25 -13.46 -2.80
N ILE A 70 -6.42 -13.37 -3.85
CA ILE A 70 -6.25 -14.45 -4.83
C ILE A 70 -5.58 -15.67 -4.18
N LEU A 71 -4.55 -15.44 -3.37
CA LEU A 71 -3.82 -16.49 -2.66
C LEU A 71 -4.70 -17.19 -1.62
N ASP A 72 -5.49 -16.45 -0.85
CA ASP A 72 -6.40 -17.03 0.15
C ASP A 72 -7.47 -17.92 -0.49
N ALA A 73 -8.06 -17.50 -1.61
CA ALA A 73 -8.99 -18.36 -2.36
C ALA A 73 -8.32 -19.57 -3.01
N SER A 74 -6.99 -19.59 -3.09
CA SER A 74 -6.20 -20.68 -3.68
C SER A 74 -5.31 -21.38 -2.64
N LYS A 75 -5.59 -21.22 -1.34
CA LYS A 75 -4.74 -21.71 -0.24
C LYS A 75 -4.57 -23.23 -0.22
N ASP A 76 -5.53 -23.97 -0.79
CA ASP A 76 -5.44 -25.43 -0.92
C ASP A 76 -4.50 -25.87 -2.06
N LEU A 77 -4.13 -24.94 -2.95
CA LEU A 77 -3.27 -25.20 -4.12
C LEU A 77 -1.84 -24.71 -3.93
N ILE A 78 -1.60 -23.77 -3.01
CA ILE A 78 -0.34 -23.05 -2.89
C ILE A 78 0.12 -23.11 -1.43
N GLU A 79 1.35 -23.55 -1.23
CA GLU A 79 1.95 -23.56 0.10
C GLU A 79 2.02 -22.15 0.71
N ILE A 80 1.77 -22.07 2.01
CA ILE A 80 1.75 -20.81 2.74
C ILE A 80 3.10 -20.09 2.65
N ASP A 81 4.22 -20.81 2.74
CA ASP A 81 5.56 -20.22 2.70
C ASP A 81 5.86 -19.58 1.33
N LEU A 82 5.39 -20.19 0.24
CA LEU A 82 5.52 -19.64 -1.10
C LEU A 82 4.68 -18.36 -1.26
N SER A 83 3.46 -18.37 -0.70
CA SER A 83 2.58 -17.20 -0.68
C SER A 83 3.19 -16.03 0.09
N LEU A 84 3.72 -16.29 1.29
CA LEU A 84 4.40 -15.30 2.12
C LEU A 84 5.66 -14.78 1.44
N SER A 85 6.49 -15.66 0.86
CA SER A 85 7.69 -15.25 0.12
C SER A 85 7.37 -14.30 -1.02
N PHE A 86 6.29 -14.55 -1.77
CA PHE A 86 5.80 -13.65 -2.81
C PHE A 86 5.33 -12.30 -2.25
N LEU A 87 4.48 -12.31 -1.21
CA LEU A 87 3.90 -11.10 -0.61
C LEU A 87 4.93 -10.21 0.12
N PHE A 88 6.14 -10.70 0.41
CA PHE A 88 7.20 -9.95 1.07
C PHE A 88 8.43 -9.69 0.17
N ASN A 89 8.29 -9.80 -1.14
CA ASN A 89 9.39 -9.54 -2.09
C ASN A 89 9.76 -8.04 -2.20
N THR A 90 10.96 -7.76 -2.71
CA THR A 90 11.65 -6.47 -2.69
C THR A 90 11.07 -5.42 -3.65
N TYR A 91 10.40 -5.83 -4.72
CA TYR A 91 9.69 -4.91 -5.63
C TYR A 91 8.47 -4.24 -4.98
N ILE A 92 8.15 -4.62 -3.73
CA ILE A 92 7.08 -4.04 -2.94
C ILE A 92 7.55 -2.79 -2.18
N LEU A 93 8.86 -2.50 -2.17
CA LEU A 93 9.40 -1.32 -1.50
C LEU A 93 9.57 -0.12 -2.45
N PRO A 94 9.29 1.11 -2.00
CA PRO A 94 9.71 2.32 -2.70
C PRO A 94 11.22 2.30 -2.96
N GLY A 95 11.63 2.63 -4.19
CA GLY A 95 13.02 2.53 -4.65
C GLY A 95 13.50 1.13 -5.06
N GLY A 96 12.66 0.09 -4.94
CA GLY A 96 12.97 -1.26 -5.46
C GLY A 96 12.81 -1.39 -6.98
N ASP A 97 13.32 -2.47 -7.57
CA ASP A 97 13.17 -2.73 -9.01
C ASP A 97 11.71 -3.03 -9.38
N GLN A 98 11.06 -2.09 -10.05
CA GLN A 98 9.66 -2.19 -10.48
C GLN A 98 9.49 -2.83 -11.87
N THR A 99 10.57 -3.26 -12.53
CA THR A 99 10.55 -3.70 -13.94
C THR A 99 9.52 -4.79 -14.22
N ILE A 100 9.34 -5.72 -13.28
CA ILE A 100 8.35 -6.79 -13.44
C ILE A 100 6.91 -6.27 -13.42
N LEU A 101 6.61 -5.30 -12.55
CA LEU A 101 5.28 -4.70 -12.43
C LEU A 101 4.96 -3.80 -13.63
N THR A 102 5.94 -3.05 -14.14
CA THR A 102 5.80 -2.26 -15.38
C THR A 102 5.43 -3.13 -16.58
N ARG A 103 5.90 -4.39 -16.62
CA ARG A 103 5.57 -5.34 -17.69
C ARG A 103 4.24 -6.05 -17.46
N ALA A 104 3.86 -6.27 -16.20
CA ALA A 104 2.65 -7.01 -15.85
C ALA A 104 1.39 -6.14 -15.87
N PHE A 105 1.50 -4.88 -15.48
CA PHE A 105 0.36 -3.99 -15.30
C PHE A 105 0.17 -3.05 -16.50
N PRO A 106 -1.09 -2.77 -16.90
CA PRO A 106 -1.36 -1.68 -17.81
C PRO A 106 -0.91 -0.33 -17.21
N PRO A 107 -0.58 0.69 -18.03
CA PRO A 107 0.01 1.93 -17.55
C PRO A 107 -0.76 2.62 -16.42
N TYR A 108 -2.09 2.60 -16.46
CA TYR A 108 -2.93 3.22 -15.43
C TYR A 108 -2.84 2.48 -14.07
N LYS A 109 -2.82 1.14 -14.05
CA LYS A 109 -2.61 0.35 -12.83
C LYS A 109 -1.21 0.51 -12.29
N TYR A 110 -0.21 0.57 -13.17
CA TYR A 110 1.15 0.82 -12.75
C TYR A 110 1.28 2.19 -12.07
N LYS A 111 0.71 3.25 -12.64
CA LYS A 111 0.65 4.56 -12.01
C LYS A 111 -0.07 4.51 -10.66
N ALA A 112 -1.20 3.82 -10.57
CA ALA A 112 -1.96 3.70 -9.33
C ALA A 112 -1.23 2.90 -8.25
N HIS A 113 -0.44 1.90 -8.64
CA HIS A 113 0.47 1.18 -7.75
C HIS A 113 1.58 2.10 -7.21
N LEU A 114 2.17 2.95 -8.06
CA LEU A 114 3.15 3.92 -7.58
C LEU A 114 2.53 4.88 -6.55
N ASN A 115 1.28 5.31 -6.75
CA ASN A 115 0.57 6.11 -5.77
C ASN A 115 0.36 5.36 -4.45
N PHE A 116 0.15 4.03 -4.48
CA PHE A 116 0.11 3.22 -3.24
C PHE A 116 1.47 3.17 -2.55
N LEU A 117 2.55 2.90 -3.28
CA LEU A 117 3.90 2.84 -2.71
C LEU A 117 4.32 4.16 -2.07
N TYR A 118 4.20 5.27 -2.82
CA TYR A 118 4.71 6.58 -2.40
C TYR A 118 3.71 7.38 -1.58
N GLY A 119 2.42 7.23 -1.87
CA GLY A 119 1.36 8.01 -1.21
C GLY A 119 0.79 7.35 0.03
N VAL A 120 0.95 6.04 0.20
CA VAL A 120 0.43 5.31 1.37
C VAL A 120 1.57 4.72 2.18
N LEU A 121 2.29 3.73 1.64
CA LEU A 121 3.31 3.00 2.41
C LEU A 121 4.47 3.89 2.84
N LEU A 122 4.98 4.73 1.94
CA LEU A 122 6.05 5.66 2.27
C LEU A 122 5.57 6.73 3.27
N GLU A 123 4.36 7.27 3.12
CA GLU A 123 3.84 8.27 4.04
C GLU A 123 3.71 7.72 5.47
N GLU A 124 3.18 6.50 5.62
CA GLU A 124 3.13 5.80 6.90
C GLU A 124 4.54 5.64 7.50
N SER A 125 5.51 5.23 6.69
CA SER A 125 6.90 5.08 7.15
C SER A 125 7.51 6.40 7.64
N ILE A 126 7.19 7.52 6.98
CA ILE A 126 7.66 8.85 7.38
C ILE A 126 7.07 9.24 8.74
N ILE A 127 5.77 9.01 8.94
CA ILE A 127 5.10 9.25 10.23
C ILE A 127 5.78 8.41 11.32
N ILE A 128 5.97 7.11 11.08
CA ILE A 128 6.59 6.20 12.06
C ILE A 128 8.01 6.65 12.42
N VAL A 129 8.83 7.03 11.44
CA VAL A 129 10.21 7.44 11.71
C VAL A 129 10.27 8.73 12.52
N ASN A 130 9.43 9.71 12.19
CA ASN A 130 9.35 10.96 12.96
C ASN A 130 8.89 10.70 14.40
N ASP A 131 7.92 9.81 14.59
CA ASP A 131 7.47 9.42 15.92
C ASP A 131 8.57 8.71 16.73
N MET A 132 9.32 7.81 16.10
CA MET A 132 10.48 7.16 16.73
C MET A 132 11.59 8.15 17.09
N GLN A 133 11.82 9.18 16.26
CA GLN A 133 12.81 10.22 16.55
C GLN A 133 12.37 11.10 17.73
N GLY A 134 11.12 11.57 17.74
CA GLY A 134 10.56 12.35 18.85
C GLY A 134 10.60 11.59 20.17
N ASN A 135 10.26 10.30 20.16
CA ASN A 135 10.35 9.44 21.35
C ASN A 135 11.80 9.29 21.87
N LYS A 136 12.80 9.19 20.98
CA LYS A 136 14.22 9.13 21.39
C LYS A 136 14.68 10.43 22.05
N GLU A 137 14.26 11.58 21.54
CA GLU A 137 14.56 12.90 22.12
C GLU A 137 13.88 13.10 23.48
N ALA A 138 12.66 12.58 23.63
CA ALA A 138 11.95 12.64 24.91
C ALA A 138 12.63 11.76 25.99
N LEU A 139 13.03 10.55 25.62
CA LEU A 139 13.76 9.63 26.50
C LEU A 139 15.16 10.11 26.88
N SER A 140 15.82 10.88 26.01
CA SER A 140 17.12 11.50 26.32
C SER A 140 17.01 12.72 27.25
N GLY A 141 15.79 13.09 27.66
CA GLY A 141 15.53 14.18 28.61
C GLY A 141 15.62 15.57 28.00
N LEU A 142 15.75 15.68 26.67
CA LEU A 142 15.80 16.97 25.96
C LEU A 142 14.41 17.62 25.90
N THR A 143 13.32 16.83 25.91
CA THR A 143 11.94 17.33 25.82
C THR A 143 10.97 16.44 26.63
N LYS A 144 10.13 17.01 27.51
CA LYS A 144 9.41 16.21 28.53
C LYS A 144 8.01 15.73 28.13
N ASN A 145 7.44 16.13 26.98
CA ASN A 145 6.01 15.92 26.67
C ASN A 145 5.70 15.75 25.17
N PHE A 146 6.32 14.80 24.46
CA PHE A 146 5.95 14.52 23.06
C PHE A 146 5.30 13.13 22.93
N LYS A 147 3.96 13.12 22.91
CA LYS A 147 3.13 12.08 22.29
C LYS A 147 2.83 12.48 20.85
N ASN A 148 2.24 11.57 20.05
CA ASN A 148 1.81 11.69 18.64
C ASN A 148 1.65 13.10 18.02
N ASP A 149 1.12 14.08 18.75
CA ASP A 149 1.02 15.47 18.32
C ASP A 149 2.35 16.07 17.83
N SER A 150 3.49 15.66 18.39
CA SER A 150 4.80 16.14 17.93
C SER A 150 5.05 15.84 16.46
N THR A 151 4.72 14.62 16.04
CA THR A 151 4.97 14.11 14.70
C THR A 151 4.09 14.84 13.69
N TYR A 152 2.80 14.98 13.99
CA TYR A 152 1.87 15.66 13.11
C TYR A 152 2.14 17.17 13.03
N LEU A 153 2.57 17.80 14.14
CA LEU A 153 2.98 19.21 14.12
C LEU A 153 4.21 19.40 13.23
N ILE A 154 5.20 18.51 13.33
CA ILE A 154 6.40 18.56 12.50
C ILE A 154 6.06 18.33 11.04
N LEU A 155 5.27 17.31 10.70
CA LEU A 155 5.03 16.92 9.31
C LEU A 155 4.00 17.82 8.62
N TYR A 156 2.94 18.21 9.31
CA TYR A 156 1.76 18.82 8.71
C TYR A 156 1.39 20.19 9.30
N GLY A 157 2.01 20.60 10.41
CA GLY A 157 1.75 21.88 11.07
C GLY A 157 0.53 21.89 11.99
N TYR A 158 -0.06 20.72 12.26
CA TYR A 158 -1.25 20.54 13.09
C TYR A 158 -1.04 19.45 14.12
N THR A 159 -1.70 19.54 15.26
CA THR A 159 -1.84 18.37 16.15
C THR A 159 -2.55 17.23 15.43
N TYR A 160 -2.47 16.00 15.94
CA TYR A 160 -3.13 14.86 15.30
C TYR A 160 -4.64 15.09 15.17
N ASP A 161 -5.27 15.56 16.26
CA ASP A 161 -6.70 15.82 16.31
C ASP A 161 -7.15 16.95 15.37
N GLU A 162 -6.35 18.01 15.23
CA GLU A 162 -6.62 19.08 14.27
C GLU A 162 -6.50 18.60 12.82
N PHE A 163 -5.50 17.76 12.55
CA PHE A 163 -5.28 17.22 11.22
C PHE A 163 -6.38 16.24 10.78
N ILE A 164 -6.86 15.40 11.71
CA ILE A 164 -8.04 14.55 11.48
C ILE A 164 -9.28 15.40 11.21
N ARG A 165 -9.54 16.46 12.00
CA ARG A 165 -10.67 17.37 11.75
C ARG A 165 -10.58 18.05 10.38
N LEU A 166 -9.36 18.39 9.94
CA LEU A 166 -9.14 18.94 8.60
C LEU A 166 -9.47 17.89 7.52
N TYR A 167 -9.00 16.66 7.69
CA TYR A 167 -9.32 15.55 6.78
C TYR A 167 -10.83 15.31 6.68
N GLU A 168 -11.53 15.26 7.81
CA GLU A 168 -12.99 15.12 7.87
C GLU A 168 -13.71 16.24 7.12
N TYR A 169 -13.29 17.49 7.36
CA TYR A 169 -13.91 18.66 6.74
C TYR A 169 -13.73 18.65 5.22
N GLU A 170 -12.51 18.41 4.72
CA GLU A 170 -12.22 18.43 3.29
C GLU A 170 -12.91 17.29 2.53
N ASN A 171 -13.03 16.11 3.17
CA ASN A 171 -13.60 14.92 2.55
C ASN A 171 -15.10 14.74 2.87
N LYS A 172 -15.70 15.65 3.65
CA LYS A 172 -17.10 15.60 4.10
C LYS A 172 -17.42 14.29 4.82
N LEU A 173 -16.51 13.86 5.68
CA LEU A 173 -16.61 12.63 6.47
C LEU A 173 -16.86 12.96 7.95
N HIS A 174 -17.35 11.95 8.68
CA HIS A 174 -17.38 11.95 10.14
C HIS A 174 -16.70 10.67 10.63
N ILE A 175 -15.50 10.81 11.16
CA ILE A 175 -14.62 9.72 11.57
C ILE A 175 -14.54 9.73 13.09
N THR A 176 -15.28 8.83 13.72
CA THR A 176 -15.10 8.57 15.16
C THR A 176 -13.84 7.76 15.41
N GLN A 177 -13.50 6.87 14.48
CA GLN A 177 -12.28 6.06 14.41
C GLN A 177 -12.13 5.49 12.99
N PHE A 178 -10.93 5.10 12.58
CA PHE A 178 -10.73 4.30 11.38
C PHE A 178 -11.27 2.89 11.62
N ASN A 179 -12.36 2.52 10.93
CA ASN A 179 -13.03 1.23 11.14
C ASN A 179 -12.45 0.12 10.26
N SER A 180 -11.70 0.48 9.22
CA SER A 180 -11.00 -0.44 8.35
C SER A 180 -9.59 0.05 8.03
N LEU A 181 -8.72 -0.88 7.62
CA LEU A 181 -7.40 -0.55 7.10
C LEU A 181 -7.49 0.34 5.85
N ASN A 182 -8.54 0.16 5.05
CA ASN A 182 -8.76 0.99 3.88
C ASN A 182 -9.07 2.44 4.25
N ASP A 183 -9.88 2.70 5.28
CA ASP A 183 -10.13 4.07 5.77
C ASP A 183 -8.83 4.75 6.20
N TYR A 184 -7.96 4.00 6.88
CA TYR A 184 -6.65 4.51 7.27
C TYR A 184 -5.74 4.77 6.05
N TYR A 185 -5.75 3.91 5.03
CA TYR A 185 -5.02 4.14 3.79
C TYR A 185 -5.55 5.33 2.99
N ASN A 186 -6.86 5.59 3.00
CA ASN A 186 -7.44 6.82 2.44
C ASN A 186 -6.89 8.05 3.16
N PHE A 187 -6.83 8.01 4.50
CA PHE A 187 -6.26 9.10 5.30
C PHE A 187 -4.77 9.31 5.00
N LEU A 188 -3.98 8.24 4.92
CA LEU A 188 -2.55 8.35 4.59
C LEU A 188 -2.33 8.93 3.19
N TYR A 189 -3.11 8.50 2.19
CA TYR A 189 -3.02 9.05 0.85
C TYR A 189 -3.34 10.55 0.82
N TRP A 190 -4.39 10.97 1.52
CA TRP A 190 -4.73 12.39 1.67
C TRP A 190 -3.63 13.16 2.41
N SER A 191 -3.04 12.57 3.45
CA SER A 191 -1.94 13.17 4.22
C SER A 191 -0.71 13.40 3.35
N TRP A 192 -0.39 12.45 2.48
CA TRP A 192 0.67 12.60 1.47
C TRP A 192 0.35 13.73 0.48
N GLN A 193 -0.87 13.78 -0.07
CA GLN A 193 -1.29 14.86 -0.98
C GLN A 193 -1.16 16.24 -0.28
N TYR A 194 -1.60 16.33 0.98
CA TYR A 194 -1.43 17.53 1.79
C TYR A 194 0.04 17.89 1.97
N ARG A 195 0.91 16.93 2.31
CA ARG A 195 2.34 17.18 2.52
C ARG A 195 3.04 17.66 1.26
N ILE A 196 2.75 17.05 0.12
CA ILE A 196 3.32 17.43 -1.19
C ILE A 196 2.93 18.87 -1.56
N LYS A 197 1.70 19.29 -1.21
CA LYS A 197 1.22 20.64 -1.48
C LYS A 197 1.79 21.71 -0.54
N ASN A 198 2.04 21.35 0.72
CA ASN A 198 2.31 22.32 1.79
C ASN A 198 3.76 22.31 2.33
N SER A 199 4.61 21.37 1.89
CA SER A 199 6.02 21.29 2.31
C SER A 199 6.97 21.85 1.25
N THR A 200 8.17 22.26 1.69
CA THR A 200 9.23 22.64 0.74
C THR A 200 9.80 21.40 0.04
N PRO A 201 10.33 21.55 -1.19
CA PRO A 201 10.96 20.43 -1.92
C PRO A 201 12.09 19.74 -1.14
N GLU A 202 12.89 20.52 -0.40
CA GLU A 202 14.00 20.01 0.40
C GLU A 202 13.50 19.10 1.53
N LYS A 203 12.43 19.53 2.21
CA LYS A 203 11.80 18.73 3.27
C LYS A 203 11.21 17.44 2.70
N ILE A 204 10.49 17.52 1.58
CA ILE A 204 9.92 16.34 0.92
C ILE A 204 11.02 15.34 0.56
N ALA A 205 12.15 15.80 0.00
CA ALA A 205 13.28 14.94 -0.35
C ALA A 205 13.91 14.28 0.88
N TYR A 206 14.14 15.05 1.94
CA TYR A 206 14.71 14.54 3.20
C TYR A 206 13.81 13.47 3.85
N ASP A 207 12.52 13.77 4.01
CA ASP A 207 11.55 12.84 4.62
C ASP A 207 11.43 11.57 3.77
N THR A 208 11.37 11.71 2.44
CA THR A 208 11.31 10.58 1.50
C THR A 208 12.54 9.68 1.65
N HIS A 209 13.74 10.25 1.65
CA HIS A 209 14.98 9.50 1.85
C HIS A 209 14.95 8.73 3.19
N THR A 210 14.48 9.39 4.24
CA THR A 210 14.43 8.83 5.59
C THR A 210 13.40 7.70 5.71
N GLY A 211 12.20 7.88 5.16
CA GLY A 211 11.16 6.85 5.12
C GLY A 211 11.57 5.62 4.30
N ILE A 212 12.15 5.83 3.10
CA ILE A 212 12.73 4.74 2.29
C ILE A 212 13.79 3.99 3.10
N SER A 213 14.76 4.69 3.67
CA SER A 213 15.83 4.06 4.47
C SER A 213 15.27 3.19 5.60
N TYR A 214 14.19 3.63 6.26
CA TYR A 214 13.53 2.85 7.30
C TYR A 214 12.90 1.56 6.76
N LEU A 215 12.15 1.64 5.66
CA LEU A 215 11.50 0.47 5.04
C LEU A 215 12.53 -0.60 4.63
N TRP A 216 13.65 -0.18 4.04
CA TRP A 216 14.73 -1.10 3.66
C TRP A 216 15.40 -1.74 4.90
N ASN A 217 15.63 -0.98 5.96
CA ASN A 217 16.17 -1.51 7.21
C ASN A 217 15.25 -2.53 7.91
N LEU A 218 13.92 -2.38 7.79
CA LEU A 218 12.97 -3.36 8.35
C LEU A 218 13.06 -4.70 7.62
N LYS A 219 13.28 -4.66 6.31
CA LYS A 219 13.41 -5.85 5.49
C LYS A 219 14.70 -6.61 5.79
N ASP A 220 15.83 -5.91 5.94
CA ASP A 220 17.14 -6.52 6.17
C ASP A 220 17.31 -7.13 7.58
N LYS A 221 16.36 -6.88 8.49
CA LYS A 221 16.31 -7.46 9.83
C LYS A 221 15.61 -8.84 9.90
N LYS A 222 15.32 -9.47 8.76
CA LYS A 222 14.74 -10.82 8.68
C LYS A 222 15.80 -11.89 8.46
#